data_AF-A0A9W6PY27-F1
#
_entry.id   AF-A0A9W6PY27-F1
#
_cell.length_a   1.000
_cell.length_b   1.000
_cell.length_c   1.000
_cell.angle_alpha   90.00
_cell.angle_beta   90.00
_cell.angle_gamma   90.00
#
_symmetry.space_group_name_H-M   'P 1'
#
loop_
_entity.id
_entity.type
_entity.pdbx_description
1 polymer ?
#
loop_
_entity_poly.entity_id
_entity_poly.type
_entity_poly.pdbx_seq_one_letter_code
_entity_poly.pdbx_strand_id
1 'polypeptide(L)' 'MSAHRLSACVHQPPCPGPDSVNRDAARIVASHPEQGWSLLCNGIVLFEDTGELLPDGRVIAPHRPTEPLRPAAAAAMVS' A
#
# COMPACT_ATOMS: atom_id res chain seq x y z
N MET A 1 -15.77 15.37 8.19
CA MET A 1 -14.78 15.40 7.10
C MET A 1 -15.24 14.36 6.09
N SER A 2 -16.00 14.80 5.09
CA SER A 2 -16.71 13.89 4.17
C SER A 2 -15.71 13.20 3.26
N ALA A 3 -15.74 11.87 3.26
CA ALA A 3 -15.20 11.04 2.20
C ALA A 3 -15.67 11.62 0.86
N HIS A 4 -14.72 12.16 0.10
CA HIS A 4 -14.99 12.63 -1.26
C HIS A 4 -15.58 11.43 -2.00
N ARG A 5 -16.76 11.60 -2.61
CA ARG A 5 -17.42 10.53 -3.39
C ARG A 5 -16.38 9.94 -4.34
N LEU A 6 -15.95 8.71 -4.08
CA LEU A 6 -15.28 7.89 -5.07
C LEU A 6 -16.35 7.60 -6.12
N SER A 7 -16.47 8.49 -7.10
CA SER A 7 -17.23 8.21 -8.31
C SER A 7 -16.79 6.84 -8.79
N ALA A 8 -17.74 5.91 -8.88
CA ALA A 8 -17.48 4.57 -9.41
C ALA A 8 -16.65 4.72 -10.69
N CYS A 9 -15.43 4.19 -10.70
CA CYS A 9 -14.55 4.35 -11.84
C CYS A 9 -15.21 3.74 -13.08
N VAL A 10 -15.01 4.34 -14.26
CA VAL A 10 -15.62 3.87 -15.52
C VAL A 10 -14.85 2.70 -16.18
N HIS A 11 -13.96 2.05 -15.44
CA HIS A 11 -13.13 0.96 -15.97
C HIS A 11 -13.93 -0.33 -16.14
N GLN A 12 -13.67 -1.04 -17.24
CA GLN A 12 -14.19 -2.38 -17.49
C GLN A 12 -13.01 -3.36 -17.64
N PRO A 13 -12.93 -4.44 -16.84
CA PRO A 13 -13.80 -4.79 -15.71
C PRO A 13 -13.75 -3.74 -14.58
N PRO A 14 -14.79 -3.69 -13.73
CA PRO A 14 -14.84 -2.75 -12.61
C PRO A 14 -13.65 -2.95 -11.68
N CYS A 15 -13.06 -1.85 -11.22
CA CYS A 15 -11.95 -1.90 -10.29
C CYS A 15 -12.43 -2.28 -8.88
N PRO A 16 -11.58 -2.95 -8.10
CA PRO A 16 -11.89 -3.28 -6.72
C PRO A 16 -12.00 -2.00 -5.86
N GLY A 17 -12.94 -2.03 -4.91
CA GLY A 17 -13.14 -0.92 -3.98
C GLY A 17 -11.99 -0.80 -2.96
N PRO A 18 -11.89 0.36 -2.29
CA PRO A 18 -10.84 0.66 -1.32
C PRO A 18 -10.97 -0.09 0.01
N ASP A 19 -11.95 -0.98 0.15
CA ASP A 19 -12.07 -1.95 1.26
C ASP A 19 -11.85 -3.42 0.83
N SER A 20 -11.68 -3.70 -0.48
CA SER A 20 -11.42 -5.06 -1.01
C SER A 20 -10.01 -5.58 -0.68
N VAL A 21 -9.83 -6.89 -0.50
CA VAL A 21 -8.50 -7.50 -0.24
C VAL A 21 -7.51 -7.27 -1.40
N ASN A 22 -8.00 -7.16 -2.63
CA ASN A 22 -7.20 -6.93 -3.84
C ASN A 22 -7.25 -5.46 -4.32
N ARG A 23 -7.33 -4.52 -3.38
CA ARG A 23 -7.50 -3.08 -3.65
C ARG A 23 -6.41 -2.44 -4.51
N ASP A 24 -5.22 -2.99 -4.44
CA ASP A 24 -4.03 -2.65 -5.22
C ASP A 24 -4.17 -3.00 -6.71
N ALA A 25 -5.10 -3.87 -7.08
CA ALA A 25 -5.40 -4.20 -8.48
C ALA A 25 -6.23 -3.13 -9.22
N ALA A 26 -6.60 -2.03 -8.57
CA ALA A 26 -7.24 -0.90 -9.23
C ALA A 26 -6.29 -0.19 -10.21
N ARG A 27 -6.85 0.49 -11.21
CA ARG A 27 -6.05 1.16 -12.26
C ARG A 27 -5.34 2.39 -11.71
N ILE A 28 -4.06 2.54 -12.06
CA ILE A 28 -3.28 3.75 -11.81
C ILE A 28 -3.87 4.90 -12.65
N VAL A 29 -4.13 6.03 -12.00
CA VAL A 29 -4.60 7.28 -12.64
C VAL A 29 -3.59 8.41 -12.56
N ALA A 30 -2.60 8.31 -11.65
CA ALA A 30 -1.41 9.14 -11.65
C ALA A 30 -0.22 8.33 -11.14
N SER A 31 0.96 8.51 -11.73
CA SER A 31 2.19 7.84 -11.31
C SER A 31 3.30 8.87 -11.14
N HIS A 32 3.99 8.81 -10.01
CA HIS A 32 5.13 9.66 -9.66
C HIS A 32 6.26 8.78 -9.12
N PRO A 33 6.93 8.00 -9.98
CA PRO A 33 8.04 7.14 -9.56
C PRO A 33 9.18 7.94 -8.91
N GLU A 34 9.41 9.18 -9.33
CA GLU A 34 10.40 10.06 -8.72
C GLU A 34 10.08 10.46 -7.26
N GLN A 35 8.83 10.25 -6.82
CA GLN A 35 8.37 10.46 -5.44
C GLN A 35 8.02 9.14 -4.74
N GLY A 36 8.11 8.00 -5.42
CA GLY A 36 7.87 6.67 -4.88
C GLY A 36 6.40 6.30 -4.67
N TRP A 37 5.47 6.88 -5.44
CA TRP A 37 4.03 6.56 -5.29
C TRP A 37 3.23 6.59 -6.59
N SER A 38 2.07 5.93 -6.57
CA SER A 38 1.04 5.98 -7.61
C SER A 38 -0.35 6.10 -6.99
N LEU A 39 -1.21 6.93 -7.58
CA LEU A 39 -2.62 7.07 -7.19
C LEU A 39 -3.48 6.12 -8.02
N LEU A 40 -4.30 5.32 -7.35
CA LEU A 40 -5.26 4.40 -7.94
C LEU A 40 -6.64 5.05 -8.07
N CYS A 41 -7.44 4.57 -9.03
CA CYS A 41 -8.77 5.11 -9.31
C CYS A 41 -9.80 4.91 -8.18
N ASN A 42 -9.50 4.02 -7.23
CA ASN A 42 -10.29 3.83 -6.00
C ASN A 42 -9.83 4.75 -4.84
N GLY A 43 -8.91 5.69 -5.11
CA GLY A 43 -8.44 6.70 -4.17
C GLY A 43 -7.29 6.25 -3.28
N ILE A 44 -6.75 5.04 -3.47
CA ILE A 44 -5.58 4.57 -2.74
C ILE A 44 -4.31 5.16 -3.33
N VAL A 45 -3.41 5.61 -2.45
CA VAL A 45 -2.02 5.88 -2.84
C VAL A 45 -1.20 4.64 -2.53
N LEU A 46 -0.67 4.01 -3.58
CA LEU A 46 0.22 2.86 -3.50
C LEU A 46 1.67 3.35 -3.53
N PHE A 47 2.45 2.98 -2.52
CA PHE A 47 3.87 3.28 -2.43
C PHE A 47 4.70 2.15 -3.08
N GLU A 48 5.90 2.49 -3.55
CA GLU A 48 6.82 1.51 -4.18
C GLU A 48 7.21 0.34 -3.26
N ASP A 49 7.19 0.55 -1.95
CA ASP A 49 7.48 -0.48 -0.97
C ASP A 49 6.27 -1.36 -0.62
N THR A 50 5.18 -1.30 -1.40
CA THR A 50 3.89 -1.97 -1.18
C THR A 50 3.04 -1.42 -0.04
N GLY A 51 3.47 -0.33 0.61
CA GLY A 51 2.62 0.40 1.55
C GLY A 51 1.42 1.03 0.85
N GLU A 52 0.35 1.27 1.59
CA GLU A 52 -0.85 1.93 1.06
C GLU A 52 -1.38 3.02 2.00
N LEU A 53 -1.81 4.15 1.44
CA LEU A 53 -2.63 5.14 2.12
C LEU A 53 -4.06 5.05 1.58
N LEU A 54 -4.99 4.66 2.45
CA LEU A 54 -6.40 4.51 2.11
C LEU A 54 -7.10 5.88 2.00
N PRO A 55 -8.25 5.96 1.30
CA PRO A 55 -8.99 7.21 1.13
C PRO A 55 -9.47 7.86 2.45
N ASP A 56 -9.57 7.08 3.53
CA ASP A 56 -9.93 7.54 4.87
C ASP A 56 -8.72 7.97 5.72
N GLY A 57 -7.52 7.92 5.14
CA GLY A 57 -6.27 8.29 5.79
C GLY A 57 -5.63 7.17 6.61
N ARG A 58 -6.22 5.96 6.66
CA ARG A 58 -5.55 4.81 7.28
C ARG A 58 -4.34 4.38 6.45
N VAL A 59 -3.29 3.97 7.15
CA VAL A 59 -2.05 3.45 6.56
C VAL A 59 -2.03 1.92 6.67
N ILE A 60 -1.79 1.25 5.55
CA ILE A 60 -1.44 -0.17 5.51
C ILE A 60 0.08 -0.27 5.34
N ALA A 61 0.71 -0.97 6.27
CA ALA A 61 2.16 -1.15 6.22
C ALA A 61 2.57 -2.05 5.04
N PRO A 62 3.75 -1.79 4.44
CA PRO A 62 4.39 -2.66 3.46
C PRO A 62 4.31 -4.15 3.80
N HIS A 63 4.00 -4.98 2.81
CA HIS A 63 4.13 -6.43 2.90
C HIS A 63 5.60 -6.85 2.77
N ARG A 64 6.40 -6.57 3.80
CA ARG A 64 7.74 -7.15 3.91
C ARG A 64 7.60 -8.56 4.48
N PRO A 65 8.24 -9.59 3.91
CA PRO A 65 8.52 -10.80 4.67
C PRO A 65 9.23 -10.35 5.94
N THR A 66 8.63 -10.61 7.10
CA THR A 66 9.30 -10.35 8.36
C THR A 66 10.48 -11.30 8.37
N GLU A 67 11.70 -10.80 8.10
CA GLU A 67 12.89 -11.60 8.40
C GLU A 67 12.79 -11.92 9.90
N PRO A 68 12.69 -13.21 10.28
CA PRO A 68 12.72 -13.53 11.69
C PRO A 68 14.03 -12.96 12.24
N LEU A 69 13.91 -12.15 13.29
CA LEU A 69 15.06 -11.56 13.98
C LEU A 69 16.09 -12.67 14.21
N ARG A 70 17.19 -12.67 13.45
CA ARG A 70 18.33 -13.53 13.75
C ARG A 70 18.79 -13.10 15.14
N PRO A 71 18.71 -13.94 16.18
CA PRO A 71 19.28 -13.54 17.46
C PRO A 71 20.75 -13.19 17.19
N ALA A 72 21.15 -11.99 17.62
CA ALA A 72 22.54 -11.58 17.58
C ALA A 72 23.33 -12.70 18.26
N ALA A 73 24.30 -13.28 17.53
CA ALA A 73 25.18 -14.27 18.12
C ALA A 73 25.76 -13.66 19.39
N ALA A 74 25.41 -14.23 20.55
CA ALA A 74 26.05 -13.88 21.80
C ALA A 74 27.53 -14.20 21.62
N ALA A 75 28.34 -13.16 21.44
CA ALA A 75 29.77 -13.24 21.58
C ALA A 75 30.05 -13.60 23.05
N ALA A 76 30.11 -14.88 23.36
CA ALA A 76 30.72 -15.36 24.58
C ALA A 76 32.23 -15.19 24.45
N MET A 77 32.68 -13.99 24.84
CA MET A 77 34.06 -13.67 25.13
C MET A 77 34.52 -14.45 26.39
N VAL A 78 35.59 -15.23 26.23
CA VAL A 78 36.64 -15.61 27.20
C VAL A 78 36.25 -15.88 28.66
N SER A 79 36.56 -17.10 29.13
CA SER A 79 37.41 -17.36 30.29
C SER A 79 38.11 -18.71 30.13
#